data_AF-A0AAW4HJ38-F1
#
_entry.id   AF-A0AAW4HJ38-F1
#
_cell.length_a   1.000
_cell.length_b   1.000
_cell.length_c   1.000
_cell.angle_alpha   90.00
_cell.angle_beta   90.00
_cell.angle_gamma   90.00
#
_symmetry.space_group_name_H-M   'P 1'
#
loop_
_entity.id
_entity.type
_entity.pdbx_description
1 polymer ?
#
loop_
_entity_poly.entity_id
_entity_poly.type
_entity_poly.pdbx_seq_one_letter_code
_entity_poly.pdbx_strand_id
1 'polypeptide(L)'
;MSNDVSIAEIVVGEARIRFEVPTNLYEVISEHAKSQELKLYSYNAESIIDMLRSFVPNDKKPPTHRQESYAKTIANALNIELTDEVLISSESCSEFLDKYSVQYQEHKSRIAEFRSRNKYLISTANSVGRWQSAKILLDQGTPIDQVADKFKVKPPTIEKYVHQFFEWQQNALEDGTYETVQKLIQRQKNGEDIYALYDEPLA
;
A
#
# COMPACT_ATOMS: atom_id res chain seq x y z
N MET A 1 49.56 -9.68 -26.99
CA MET A 1 48.48 -9.47 -27.97
C MET A 1 47.91 -8.10 -27.70
N SER A 2 47.87 -7.22 -28.70
CA SER A 2 47.20 -5.92 -28.57
C SER A 2 45.72 -6.20 -28.30
N ASN A 3 45.19 -5.77 -27.16
CA ASN A 3 43.74 -5.73 -26.98
C ASN A 3 43.26 -4.54 -27.81
N ASP A 4 42.87 -4.78 -29.06
CA ASP A 4 42.38 -3.71 -29.91
C ASP A 4 41.08 -3.16 -29.30
N VAL A 5 41.16 -1.91 -28.84
CA VAL A 5 40.05 -1.19 -28.21
C VAL A 5 39.55 -0.06 -29.11
N SER A 6 38.24 0.15 -29.07
CA SER A 6 37.54 1.27 -29.69
C SER A 6 36.96 2.16 -28.59
N ILE A 7 36.79 3.45 -28.88
CA ILE A 7 36.23 4.42 -27.93
C ILE A 7 34.73 4.54 -28.16
N ALA A 8 33.95 4.12 -27.16
CA ALA A 8 32.53 4.39 -27.08
C ALA A 8 32.26 5.65 -26.24
N GLU A 9 31.08 6.24 -26.43
CA GLU A 9 30.66 7.41 -25.65
C GLU A 9 29.23 7.28 -25.12
N ILE A 10 29.03 7.77 -23.90
CA ILE A 10 27.72 8.06 -23.30
C ILE A 10 27.57 9.58 -23.26
N VAL A 11 26.44 10.10 -23.76
CA VAL A 11 26.13 11.53 -23.78
C VAL A 11 25.05 11.84 -22.73
N VAL A 12 25.33 12.78 -21.82
CA VAL A 12 24.39 13.25 -20.78
C VAL A 12 24.32 14.77 -20.82
N GLY A 13 23.27 15.32 -21.43
CA GLY A 13 23.20 16.76 -21.71
C GLY A 13 24.38 17.18 -22.60
N GLU A 14 25.21 18.11 -22.10
CA GLU A 14 26.43 18.55 -22.80
C GLU A 14 27.68 17.72 -22.45
N ALA A 15 27.59 16.85 -21.43
CA ALA A 15 28.72 16.03 -20.99
C ALA A 15 28.88 14.80 -21.89
N ARG A 16 30.15 14.45 -22.18
CA ARG A 16 30.54 13.25 -22.94
C ARG A 16 31.45 12.38 -22.10
N ILE A 17 31.03 11.16 -21.81
CA ILE A 17 31.80 10.17 -21.06
C ILE A 17 32.36 9.17 -22.06
N ARG A 18 33.68 9.14 -22.22
CA ARG A 18 34.38 8.24 -23.16
C ARG A 18 34.98 7.06 -22.41
N PHE A 19 34.85 5.86 -22.97
CA PHE A 19 35.37 4.63 -22.38
C PHE A 19 35.81 3.63 -23.46
N GLU A 20 36.73 2.75 -23.08
CA GLU A 20 37.27 1.71 -23.95
C GLU A 20 36.35 0.49 -23.99
N VAL A 21 36.14 -0.03 -25.20
CA VAL A 21 35.37 -1.26 -25.46
C VAL A 21 36.16 -2.12 -26.45
N PRO A 22 36.17 -3.47 -26.34
CA PRO A 22 36.79 -4.32 -27.34
C PRO A 22 36.26 -3.99 -28.75
N THR A 23 37.16 -3.82 -29.71
CA THR A 23 36.81 -3.34 -31.07
C THR A 23 35.77 -4.23 -31.75
N ASN A 24 35.90 -5.55 -31.61
CA ASN A 24 34.91 -6.50 -32.14
C ASN A 24 33.49 -6.22 -31.58
N LEU A 25 33.37 -5.97 -30.27
CA LEU A 25 32.08 -5.69 -29.65
C LEU A 25 31.51 -4.34 -30.13
N TYR A 26 32.37 -3.33 -30.28
CA TYR A 26 31.97 -2.03 -30.83
C TYR A 26 31.39 -2.18 -32.25
N GLU A 27 32.11 -2.86 -33.14
CA GLU A 27 31.70 -3.08 -34.53
C GLU A 27 30.37 -3.85 -34.62
N VAL A 28 30.22 -4.94 -33.86
CA VAL A 28 28.99 -5.75 -33.84
C VAL A 28 27.79 -4.94 -33.35
N ILE A 29 27.95 -4.13 -32.29
CA ILE A 29 26.86 -3.27 -31.79
C ILE A 29 26.52 -2.19 -32.83
N SER A 30 27.52 -1.54 -33.43
CA SER A 30 27.31 -0.52 -34.45
C SER A 30 26.59 -1.07 -35.69
N GLU A 31 26.97 -2.25 -36.16
CA GLU A 31 26.31 -2.92 -37.29
C GLU A 31 24.88 -3.35 -36.94
N HIS A 32 24.68 -3.93 -35.75
CA HIS A 32 23.37 -4.43 -35.32
C HIS A 32 22.38 -3.30 -35.07
N ALA A 33 22.83 -2.21 -34.45
CA ALA A 33 21.98 -1.08 -34.12
C ALA A 33 21.45 -0.35 -35.37
N LYS A 34 22.18 -0.37 -36.50
CA LYS A 34 21.78 0.31 -37.76
C LYS A 34 21.19 1.72 -37.54
N SER A 35 21.78 2.51 -36.63
CA SER A 35 21.32 3.85 -36.24
C SER A 35 19.96 3.91 -35.52
N GLN A 36 19.43 2.79 -35.05
CA GLN A 36 18.26 2.74 -34.18
C GLN A 36 18.65 2.99 -32.72
N GLU A 37 17.79 3.71 -32.01
CA GLU A 37 17.91 3.95 -30.57
C GLU A 37 17.82 2.62 -29.81
N LEU A 38 18.91 2.23 -29.15
CA LEU A 38 18.93 1.06 -28.26
C LEU A 38 18.31 1.45 -26.91
N LYS A 39 17.13 0.89 -26.61
CA LYS A 39 16.47 1.09 -25.33
C LYS A 39 17.01 0.12 -24.30
N LEU A 40 17.55 0.66 -23.21
CA LEU A 40 17.86 -0.13 -22.03
C LEU A 40 16.62 -0.26 -21.15
N TYR A 41 16.31 -1.49 -20.76
CA TYR A 41 15.28 -1.75 -19.76
C TYR A 41 15.77 -1.35 -18.37
N SER A 42 14.82 -1.05 -17.48
CA SER A 42 15.06 -0.49 -16.13
C SER A 42 16.13 -1.24 -15.33
N TYR A 43 16.11 -2.58 -15.32
CA TYR A 43 17.09 -3.37 -14.57
C TYR A 43 18.54 -3.17 -15.04
N ASN A 44 18.76 -3.03 -16.35
CA ASN A 44 20.10 -2.81 -16.91
C ASN A 44 20.55 -1.35 -16.82
N ALA A 45 19.62 -0.43 -16.55
CA ALA A 45 19.92 0.99 -16.42
C ALA A 45 20.57 1.32 -15.07
N GLU A 46 20.33 0.54 -14.02
CA GLU A 46 20.86 0.80 -12.66
C GLU A 46 22.40 0.90 -12.64
N SER A 47 23.12 0.00 -13.32
CA SER A 47 24.59 0.07 -13.38
C SER A 47 25.11 1.33 -14.07
N ILE A 48 24.39 1.82 -15.09
CA ILE A 48 24.72 3.09 -15.75
C ILE A 48 24.37 4.26 -14.82
N ILE A 49 23.24 4.22 -14.13
CA ILE A 49 22.84 5.24 -13.15
C ILE A 49 23.89 5.35 -12.05
N ASP A 50 24.34 4.24 -11.47
CA ASP A 50 25.40 4.23 -10.45
C ASP A 50 26.73 4.77 -10.97
N MET A 51 27.10 4.39 -12.19
CA MET A 51 28.26 4.99 -12.88
C MET A 51 28.09 6.50 -13.02
N LEU A 52 26.95 6.99 -13.51
CA LEU A 52 26.68 8.42 -13.67
C LEU A 52 26.72 9.16 -12.32
N ARG A 53 26.17 8.56 -11.27
CA ARG A 53 26.22 9.08 -9.90
C ARG A 53 27.65 9.16 -9.37
N SER A 54 28.58 8.31 -9.82
CA SER A 54 29.97 8.38 -9.39
C SER A 54 30.70 9.66 -9.86
N PHE A 55 30.24 10.28 -10.96
CA PHE A 55 30.79 11.55 -11.44
C PHE A 55 30.23 12.78 -10.70
N VAL A 56 29.22 12.59 -9.84
CA VAL A 56 28.57 13.68 -9.11
C VAL A 56 29.20 13.81 -7.71
N PRO A 57 29.65 15.01 -7.31
CA PRO A 57 30.11 15.29 -5.95
C PRO A 57 29.08 14.86 -4.90
N ASN A 58 29.54 14.36 -3.76
CA ASN A 58 28.63 13.80 -2.74
C ASN A 58 27.62 14.84 -2.21
N ASP A 59 28.03 16.10 -2.06
CA ASP A 59 27.21 17.23 -1.64
C ASP A 59 26.14 17.64 -2.68
N LYS A 60 26.29 17.20 -3.94
CA LYS A 60 25.38 17.50 -5.05
C LYS A 60 24.68 16.27 -5.60
N LYS A 61 24.91 15.10 -4.98
CA LYS A 61 24.36 13.84 -5.45
C LYS A 61 22.87 13.83 -5.15
N PRO A 62 21.98 13.72 -6.16
CA PRO A 62 20.55 13.68 -5.90
C PRO A 62 20.18 12.39 -5.14
N PRO A 63 19.04 12.36 -4.43
CA PRO A 63 18.51 11.14 -3.85
C PRO A 63 18.39 10.03 -4.89
N THR A 64 18.50 8.78 -4.44
CA THR A 64 18.10 7.64 -5.25
C THR A 64 16.57 7.60 -5.38
N HIS A 65 16.06 6.97 -6.44
CA HIS A 65 14.61 6.75 -6.59
C HIS A 65 14.00 6.05 -5.36
N ARG A 66 14.76 5.15 -4.72
CA ARG A 66 14.33 4.48 -3.48
C ARG A 66 14.19 5.45 -2.31
N GLN A 67 15.16 6.34 -2.11
CA GLN A 67 15.10 7.37 -1.06
C GLN A 67 13.93 8.32 -1.28
N GLU A 68 13.78 8.85 -2.50
CA GLU A 68 12.69 9.76 -2.85
C GLU A 68 11.32 9.10 -2.66
N SER A 69 11.13 7.88 -3.17
CA SER A 69 9.89 7.13 -3.01
C SER A 69 9.56 6.85 -1.54
N TYR A 70 10.58 6.55 -0.73
CA TYR A 70 10.37 6.28 0.69
C TYR A 70 10.05 7.58 1.46
N ALA A 71 10.74 8.68 1.16
CA ALA A 71 10.47 9.99 1.75
C ALA A 71 9.03 10.45 1.46
N LYS A 72 8.55 10.31 0.21
CA LYS A 72 7.15 10.58 -0.17
C LYS A 72 6.15 9.72 0.60
N THR A 73 6.47 8.45 0.82
CA THR A 73 5.62 7.52 1.57
C THR A 73 5.51 7.94 3.03
N ILE A 74 6.64 8.27 3.67
CA ILE A 74 6.67 8.77 5.05
C ILE A 74 5.89 10.09 5.15
N ALA A 75 6.14 11.02 4.22
CA ALA A 75 5.52 12.33 4.21
C ALA A 75 4.00 12.24 4.17
N ASN A 76 3.47 11.45 3.23
CA ASN A 76 2.04 11.22 3.11
C ASN A 76 1.46 10.54 4.36
N ALA A 77 2.11 9.46 4.84
CA ALA A 77 1.60 8.69 5.98
C ALA A 77 1.57 9.48 7.29
N LEU A 78 2.55 10.36 7.51
CA LEU A 78 2.63 11.19 8.73
C LEU A 78 2.00 12.58 8.53
N ASN A 79 1.43 12.87 7.36
CA ASN A 79 0.90 14.17 6.98
C ASN A 79 1.90 15.31 7.25
N ILE A 80 3.16 15.09 6.86
CA ILE A 80 4.24 16.08 6.94
C ILE A 80 4.59 16.59 5.54
N GLU A 81 4.95 17.86 5.44
CA GLU A 81 5.37 18.46 4.19
C GLU A 81 6.74 17.90 3.75
N LEU A 82 6.84 17.49 2.48
CA LEU A 82 8.10 17.11 1.85
C LEU A 82 8.59 18.27 0.99
N THR A 83 9.51 19.06 1.54
CA THR A 83 10.04 20.25 0.84
C THR A 83 11.07 19.87 -0.23
N ASP A 84 11.27 20.75 -1.20
CA ASP A 84 12.29 20.56 -2.26
C ASP A 84 13.71 20.46 -1.68
N GLU A 85 13.96 21.11 -0.53
CA GLU A 85 15.23 21.01 0.21
C GLU A 85 15.55 19.58 0.66
N VAL A 86 14.53 18.77 0.99
CA VAL A 86 14.73 17.36 1.32
C VAL A 86 15.16 16.57 0.09
N LEU A 87 14.69 16.95 -1.10
CA LEU A 87 14.93 16.23 -2.34
C LEU A 87 16.12 16.75 -3.16
N ILE A 88 16.78 17.81 -2.70
CA ILE A 88 17.90 18.44 -3.41
C ILE A 88 19.17 17.57 -3.40
N SER A 89 19.38 16.80 -2.32
CA SER A 89 20.56 15.97 -2.14
C SER A 89 20.25 14.66 -1.43
N SER A 90 21.06 13.65 -1.69
CA SER A 90 21.00 12.35 -1.03
C SER A 90 21.24 12.46 0.47
N GLU A 91 22.04 13.42 0.91
CA GLU A 91 22.33 13.68 2.33
C GLU A 91 21.09 14.24 3.02
N SER A 92 20.53 15.34 2.51
CA SER A 92 19.30 15.96 3.03
C SER A 92 18.12 14.98 3.06
N CYS A 93 17.98 14.16 2.02
CA CYS A 93 16.95 13.12 2.01
C CYS A 93 17.21 12.04 3.07
N SER A 94 18.46 11.66 3.31
CA SER A 94 18.80 10.67 4.35
C SER A 94 18.51 11.21 5.74
N GLU A 95 18.84 12.48 6.02
CA GLU A 95 18.53 13.12 7.30
C GLU A 95 17.01 13.15 7.56
N PHE A 96 16.20 13.45 6.55
CA PHE A 96 14.75 13.37 6.65
C PHE A 96 14.27 11.94 6.97
N LEU A 97 14.81 10.94 6.26
CA LEU A 97 14.45 9.54 6.49
C LEU A 97 14.85 9.09 7.91
N ASP A 98 16.04 9.43 8.37
CA ASP A 98 16.52 9.08 9.71
C ASP A 98 15.64 9.72 10.79
N LYS A 99 15.26 10.99 10.60
CA LYS A 99 14.40 11.72 11.53
C LYS A 99 13.00 11.11 11.69
N TYR A 100 12.39 10.63 10.60
CA TYR A 100 10.98 10.21 10.60
C TYR A 100 10.76 8.70 10.47
N SER A 101 11.78 7.92 10.16
CA SER A 101 11.66 6.46 9.95
C SER A 101 11.04 5.74 11.14
N VAL A 102 11.47 6.06 12.37
CA VAL A 102 10.94 5.44 13.60
C VAL A 102 9.44 5.75 13.76
N GLN A 103 9.07 7.02 13.65
CA GLN A 103 7.66 7.45 13.75
C GLN A 103 6.80 6.80 12.66
N TYR A 104 7.33 6.66 11.44
CA TYR A 104 6.65 5.94 10.36
C TYR A 104 6.45 4.46 10.67
N GLN A 105 7.44 3.77 11.25
CA GLN A 105 7.29 2.37 11.66
C GLN A 105 6.25 2.20 12.76
N GLU A 106 6.20 3.12 13.73
CA GLU A 106 5.17 3.13 14.78
C GLU A 106 3.77 3.35 14.18
N HIS A 107 3.64 4.32 13.28
CA HIS A 107 2.39 4.60 12.57
C HIS A 107 1.90 3.38 11.78
N LYS A 108 2.80 2.75 11.00
CA LYS A 108 2.51 1.53 10.24
C LYS A 108 2.09 0.37 11.15
N SER A 109 2.75 0.21 12.29
CA SER A 109 2.42 -0.83 13.27
C SER A 109 1.03 -0.62 13.87
N ARG A 110 0.68 0.64 14.20
CA ARG A 110 -0.64 1.01 14.71
C ARG A 110 -1.75 0.75 13.69
N ILE A 111 -1.52 1.11 12.42
CA ILE A 111 -2.45 0.79 11.34
C ILE A 111 -2.64 -0.72 11.19
N ALA A 112 -1.56 -1.50 11.25
CA ALA A 112 -1.65 -2.95 11.16
C ALA A 112 -2.45 -3.55 12.33
N GLU A 113 -2.29 -3.01 13.54
CA GLU A 113 -3.07 -3.38 14.72
C GLU A 113 -4.56 -3.07 14.52
N PHE A 114 -4.89 -1.85 14.09
CA PHE A 114 -6.27 -1.46 13.76
C PHE A 114 -6.86 -2.38 12.71
N ARG A 115 -6.15 -2.64 11.61
CA ARG A 115 -6.61 -3.54 10.54
C ARG A 115 -6.90 -4.94 11.06
N SER A 116 -6.00 -5.49 11.88
CA SER A 116 -6.17 -6.83 12.47
C SER A 116 -7.42 -6.89 13.34
N ARG A 117 -7.57 -5.94 14.27
CA ARG A 117 -8.70 -5.85 15.20
C ARG A 117 -10.02 -5.58 14.48
N ASN A 118 -10.04 -4.55 13.63
CA ASN A 118 -11.23 -4.08 12.94
C ASN A 118 -11.73 -5.11 11.93
N LYS A 119 -10.86 -5.97 11.38
CA LYS A 119 -11.28 -7.04 10.48
C LYS A 119 -12.27 -8.00 11.11
N TYR A 120 -12.03 -8.38 12.35
CA TYR A 120 -12.97 -9.19 13.09
C TYR A 120 -14.29 -8.43 13.31
N LEU A 121 -14.22 -7.19 13.81
CA LEU A 121 -15.40 -6.38 14.13
C LEU A 121 -16.29 -6.09 12.91
N ILE A 122 -15.69 -5.74 11.76
CA ILE A 122 -16.40 -5.48 10.49
C ILE A 122 -17.07 -6.76 9.97
N SER A 123 -16.37 -7.90 10.03
CA SER A 123 -16.95 -9.19 9.63
C SER A 123 -18.13 -9.58 10.53
N THR A 124 -17.99 -9.34 11.83
CA THR A 124 -19.04 -9.58 12.83
C THR A 124 -20.23 -8.66 12.59
N ALA A 125 -20.01 -7.36 12.34
CA ALA A 125 -21.08 -6.40 12.04
C ALA A 125 -21.94 -6.82 10.85
N ASN A 126 -21.33 -7.34 9.77
CA ASN A 126 -22.08 -7.85 8.62
C ASN A 126 -23.00 -9.02 8.99
N SER A 127 -22.47 -9.99 9.76
CA SER A 127 -23.22 -11.18 10.17
C SER A 127 -24.34 -10.81 11.14
N VAL A 128 -24.00 -10.05 12.17
CA VAL A 128 -24.92 -9.60 13.22
C VAL A 128 -26.00 -8.68 12.66
N GLY A 129 -25.67 -7.77 11.75
CA GLY A 129 -26.65 -6.91 11.09
C GLY A 129 -27.72 -7.72 10.35
N ARG A 130 -27.31 -8.83 9.70
CA ARG A 130 -28.24 -9.77 9.05
C ARG A 130 -29.09 -10.51 10.07
N TRP A 131 -28.49 -11.02 11.13
CA TRP A 131 -29.20 -11.77 12.17
C TRP A 131 -30.21 -10.91 12.93
N GLN A 132 -29.80 -9.71 13.34
CA GLN A 132 -30.64 -8.71 14.00
C GLN A 132 -31.82 -8.31 13.11
N SER A 133 -31.59 -8.10 11.81
CA SER A 133 -32.65 -7.75 10.87
C SER A 133 -33.68 -8.88 10.70
N ALA A 134 -33.24 -10.14 10.68
CA ALA A 134 -34.14 -11.29 10.64
C ALA A 134 -34.97 -11.39 11.93
N LYS A 135 -34.33 -11.22 13.10
CA LYS A 135 -35.01 -11.22 14.39
C LYS A 135 -36.06 -10.11 14.49
N ILE A 136 -35.74 -8.88 14.10
CA ILE A 136 -36.68 -7.74 14.12
C ILE A 136 -37.95 -8.05 13.30
N LEU A 137 -37.81 -8.66 12.12
CA LEU A 137 -38.97 -9.01 11.30
C LEU A 137 -39.86 -10.08 11.95
N LEU A 138 -39.26 -11.08 12.60
CA LEU A 138 -39.99 -12.09 13.37
C LEU A 138 -40.70 -11.45 14.58
N ASP A 139 -40.02 -10.57 15.32
CA ASP A 139 -40.59 -9.85 16.46
C ASP A 139 -41.77 -8.95 16.04
N GLN A 140 -41.76 -8.45 14.80
CA GLN A 140 -42.86 -7.70 14.18
C GLN A 140 -44.03 -8.60 13.70
N GLY A 141 -43.93 -9.92 13.89
CA GLY A 141 -44.95 -10.89 13.50
C GLY A 141 -44.85 -11.38 12.04
N THR A 142 -43.75 -11.10 11.33
CA THR A 142 -43.55 -11.63 9.98
C THR A 142 -43.34 -13.15 10.05
N PRO A 143 -44.10 -13.98 9.31
CA PRO A 143 -43.91 -15.43 9.32
C PRO A 143 -42.50 -15.83 8.86
N ILE A 144 -41.97 -16.91 9.45
CA ILE A 144 -40.59 -17.35 9.21
C ILE A 144 -40.28 -17.63 7.73
N ASP A 145 -41.26 -18.16 6.98
CA ASP A 145 -41.11 -18.43 5.55
C ASP A 145 -40.91 -17.14 4.75
N GLN A 146 -41.66 -16.08 5.07
CA GLN A 146 -41.53 -14.79 4.40
C GLN A 146 -40.20 -14.09 4.74
N VAL A 147 -39.73 -14.24 5.98
CA VAL A 147 -38.39 -13.77 6.37
C VAL A 147 -37.33 -14.55 5.59
N ALA A 148 -37.44 -15.88 5.52
CA ALA A 148 -36.51 -16.74 4.79
C ALA A 148 -36.41 -16.34 3.31
N ASP A 149 -37.55 -16.08 2.66
CA ASP A 149 -37.62 -15.59 1.28
C ASP A 149 -36.91 -14.24 1.11
N LYS A 150 -37.15 -13.27 2.01
CA LYS A 150 -36.50 -11.95 1.96
C LYS A 150 -34.98 -12.04 2.05
N PHE A 151 -34.46 -12.95 2.86
CA PHE A 151 -33.02 -13.20 3.00
C PHE A 151 -32.48 -14.20 1.98
N LYS A 152 -33.32 -14.78 1.11
CA LYS A 152 -32.97 -15.83 0.14
C LYS A 152 -32.28 -17.04 0.79
N VAL A 153 -32.83 -17.50 1.91
CA VAL A 153 -32.35 -18.66 2.67
C VAL A 153 -33.52 -19.57 3.05
N LYS A 154 -33.25 -20.71 3.70
CA LYS A 154 -34.29 -21.63 4.18
C LYS A 154 -34.75 -21.24 5.60
N PRO A 155 -35.98 -21.55 6.02
CA PRO A 155 -36.48 -21.25 7.37
C PRO A 155 -35.54 -21.70 8.51
N PRO A 156 -34.92 -22.90 8.49
CA PRO A 156 -33.97 -23.30 9.53
C PRO A 156 -32.72 -22.40 9.62
N THR A 157 -32.37 -21.69 8.55
CA THR A 157 -31.29 -20.70 8.57
C THR A 157 -31.70 -19.46 9.35
N ILE A 158 -32.97 -19.06 9.28
CA ILE A 158 -33.50 -17.93 10.06
C ILE A 158 -33.53 -18.26 11.55
N GLU A 159 -33.89 -19.48 11.92
CA GLU A 159 -33.80 -19.95 13.32
C GLU A 159 -32.36 -19.88 13.84
N LYS A 160 -31.40 -20.32 13.03
CA LYS A 160 -29.97 -20.20 13.35
C LYS A 160 -29.53 -18.76 13.55
N TYR A 161 -30.00 -17.83 12.71
CA TYR A 161 -29.68 -16.41 12.86
C TYR A 161 -30.14 -15.86 14.21
N VAL A 162 -31.36 -16.19 14.64
CA VAL A 162 -31.90 -15.74 15.94
C VAL A 162 -31.05 -16.29 17.08
N HIS A 163 -30.70 -17.57 17.04
CA HIS A 163 -29.84 -18.20 18.05
C HIS A 163 -28.45 -17.56 18.09
N GLN A 164 -27.79 -17.43 16.94
CA GLN A 164 -26.47 -16.80 16.81
C GLN A 164 -26.47 -15.35 17.29
N PHE A 165 -27.56 -14.60 17.06
CA PHE A 165 -27.68 -13.24 17.55
C PHE A 165 -27.69 -13.18 19.09
N PHE A 166 -28.45 -14.06 19.75
CA PHE A 166 -28.48 -14.10 21.21
C PHE A 166 -27.15 -14.53 21.82
N GLU A 167 -26.51 -15.57 21.27
CA GLU A 167 -25.18 -16.00 21.71
C GLU A 167 -24.15 -14.89 21.54
N TRP A 168 -24.12 -14.26 20.37
CA TRP A 168 -23.24 -13.13 20.10
C TRP A 168 -23.51 -11.97 21.07
N GLN A 169 -24.77 -11.62 21.34
CA GLN A 169 -25.10 -10.50 22.21
C GLN A 169 -24.55 -10.69 23.62
N GLN A 170 -24.63 -11.90 24.20
CA GLN A 170 -24.07 -12.17 25.52
C GLN A 170 -22.55 -12.06 25.53
N ASN A 171 -21.89 -12.71 24.58
CA ASN A 171 -20.43 -12.69 24.47
C ASN A 171 -19.90 -11.27 24.21
N ALA A 172 -20.59 -10.50 23.36
CA ALA A 172 -20.19 -9.15 22.98
C ALA A 172 -20.35 -8.13 24.12
N LEU A 173 -21.28 -8.38 25.05
CA LEU A 173 -21.42 -7.58 26.27
C LEU A 173 -20.30 -7.89 27.26
N GLU A 174 -19.86 -9.15 27.34
CA GLU A 174 -18.75 -9.58 28.21
C GLU A 174 -17.38 -9.09 27.71
N ASP A 175 -17.12 -9.21 26.40
CA ASP A 175 -15.84 -8.81 25.79
C ASP A 175 -15.77 -7.32 25.41
N GLY A 176 -16.86 -6.56 25.63
CA GLY A 176 -16.95 -5.13 25.38
C GLY A 176 -17.09 -4.72 23.91
N THR A 177 -17.30 -5.67 22.98
CA THR A 177 -17.40 -5.36 21.54
C THR A 177 -18.81 -4.97 21.07
N TYR A 178 -19.84 -5.13 21.92
CA TYR A 178 -21.25 -4.92 21.56
C TYR A 178 -21.50 -3.55 20.93
N GLU A 179 -21.11 -2.48 21.62
CA GLU A 179 -21.35 -1.09 21.18
C GLU A 179 -20.63 -0.79 19.87
N THR A 180 -19.38 -1.21 19.72
CA THR A 180 -18.60 -0.98 18.49
C THR A 180 -19.25 -1.66 17.28
N VAL A 181 -19.69 -2.92 17.44
CA VAL A 181 -20.39 -3.64 16.37
C VAL A 181 -21.74 -3.00 16.03
N GLN A 182 -22.52 -2.56 17.03
CA GLN A 182 -23.79 -1.88 16.78
C GLN A 182 -23.58 -0.54 16.04
N LYS A 183 -22.55 0.24 16.39
CA LYS A 183 -22.17 1.45 15.65
C LYS A 183 -21.83 1.13 14.20
N LEU A 184 -21.05 0.08 13.94
CA LEU A 184 -20.70 -0.35 12.57
C LEU A 184 -21.96 -0.74 11.77
N ILE A 185 -22.89 -1.48 12.36
CA ILE A 185 -24.17 -1.82 11.74
C ILE A 185 -24.97 -0.56 11.40
N GLN A 186 -25.00 0.43 12.30
CA GLN A 186 -25.72 1.68 12.05
C GLN A 186 -25.09 2.49 10.92
N ARG A 187 -23.75 2.60 10.87
CA ARG A 187 -23.03 3.23 9.76
C ARG A 187 -23.35 2.56 8.43
N GLN A 188 -23.34 1.23 8.39
CA GLN A 188 -23.70 0.48 7.19
C GLN A 188 -25.15 0.74 6.76
N LYS A 189 -26.10 0.83 7.70
CA LYS A 189 -27.50 1.20 7.42
C LYS A 189 -27.63 2.63 6.88
N ASN A 190 -26.74 3.54 7.28
CA ASN A 190 -26.68 4.91 6.76
C ASN A 190 -26.01 5.00 5.37
N GLY A 191 -25.54 3.89 4.80
CA GLY A 191 -24.88 3.84 3.50
C GLY A 191 -23.37 4.10 3.53
N GLU A 192 -22.75 4.11 4.71
CA GLU A 192 -21.30 4.25 4.84
C GLU A 192 -20.58 2.94 4.49
N ASP A 193 -19.43 3.06 3.82
CA ASP A 193 -18.53 1.93 3.59
C ASP A 193 -17.72 1.62 4.85
N ILE A 194 -18.19 0.65 5.64
CA ILE A 194 -17.50 0.23 6.85
C ILE A 194 -16.15 -0.45 6.58
N TYR A 195 -15.85 -0.87 5.34
CA TYR A 195 -14.54 -1.41 4.98
C TYR A 195 -13.48 -0.31 4.87
N ALA A 196 -13.87 0.95 4.63
CA ALA A 196 -12.94 2.08 4.70
C ALA A 196 -12.38 2.31 6.12
N LEU A 197 -12.98 1.68 7.14
CA LEU A 197 -12.59 1.82 8.56
C LEU A 197 -11.58 0.77 9.02
N TYR A 198 -11.04 -0.07 8.13
CA TYR A 198 -10.04 -1.08 8.51
C TYR A 198 -8.87 -0.47 9.26
N ASP A 199 -8.37 0.66 8.77
CA ASP A 199 -7.13 1.28 9.26
C ASP A 199 -7.39 2.40 10.28
N GLU A 200 -8.65 2.56 10.71
CA GLU A 200 -9.10 3.65 11.57
C GLU A 200 -9.27 3.23 13.04
N PRO A 201 -9.12 4.15 14.00
CA PRO A 201 -9.49 3.88 15.38
C PRO A 201 -11.02 3.75 15.51
N LEU A 202 -11.51 2.52 15.71
CA LEU A 202 -12.89 2.25 16.11
C LEU A 202 -13.00 2.38 17.63
N ALA A 203 -13.71 3.41 18.10
CA ALA A 203 -13.97 3.69 19.51
C ALA A 203 -15.20 2.96 20.06
#